data_AF-A2HPT3-F1
#
_entry.id   AF-A2HPT3-F1
#
_cell.length_a   1.000
_cell.length_b   1.000
_cell.length_c   1.000
_cell.angle_alpha   90.00
_cell.angle_beta   90.00
_cell.angle_gamma   90.00
#
_symmetry.space_group_name_H-M   'P 1'
#
loop_
_entity.id
_entity.type
_entity.pdbx_description
1 polymer ?
#
loop_
_entity_poly.entity_id
_entity_poly.type
_entity_poly.pdbx_seq_one_letter_code
_entity_poly.pdbx_strand_id
1 'polypeptide(L)'
;MNPMTDEFLFQDNKNHTVCINPTKGLLNEKPIKELLLKADVDNKADKEYVIEKVQEEHDRADATYATKADVDNKADKEYVIEKVQEEHDRADATYATKEHTHPELADKTYVDNKMSSEVTRAENEYSKKTHTHTIANITNLQETLNRKSDVGHTHTIANITNLQETLNKKSDVGHTHTIANITNLQETLNRKSDVGHTHTIANITNLQETLNRK
;
A
#
# COMPACT_ATOMS: atom_id res chain seq x y z
N MET A 1 -92.04 31.07 -82.50
CA MET A 1 -92.13 31.98 -81.35
C MET A 1 -92.51 31.19 -80.12
N ASN A 2 -91.53 30.88 -79.27
CA ASN A 2 -91.62 31.19 -77.84
C ASN A 2 -90.17 31.43 -77.37
N PRO A 3 -89.90 32.53 -76.69
CA PRO A 3 -88.58 33.16 -76.61
C PRO A 3 -87.83 32.72 -75.33
N MET A 4 -86.58 33.18 -75.21
CA MET A 4 -85.85 33.29 -73.94
C MET A 4 -85.43 31.98 -73.26
N THR A 5 -84.37 31.37 -73.78
CA THR A 5 -83.35 30.80 -72.88
C THR A 5 -82.00 31.39 -73.28
N ASP A 6 -81.65 32.54 -72.70
CA ASP A 6 -80.30 33.14 -72.74
C ASP A 6 -79.31 32.27 -71.95
N GLU A 7 -79.30 30.96 -72.20
CA GLU A 7 -78.44 30.00 -71.52
C GLU A 7 -77.45 29.43 -72.52
N PHE A 8 -76.19 29.82 -72.36
CA PHE A 8 -75.06 29.32 -73.12
C PHE A 8 -74.44 28.15 -72.36
N LEU A 9 -74.46 26.96 -72.95
CA LEU A 9 -73.84 25.76 -72.41
C LEU A 9 -72.49 25.54 -73.10
N PHE A 10 -71.41 25.58 -72.33
CA PHE A 10 -70.07 25.25 -72.78
C PHE A 10 -69.64 23.94 -72.13
N GLN A 11 -69.15 22.99 -72.93
CA GLN A 11 -68.58 21.76 -72.41
C GLN A 11 -67.08 21.74 -72.67
N ASP A 12 -66.27 21.47 -71.64
CA ASP A 12 -64.83 21.33 -71.81
C ASP A 12 -64.46 19.98 -72.44
N ASN A 13 -63.19 19.82 -72.79
CA ASN A 13 -62.65 18.57 -73.38
C ASN A 13 -62.63 17.37 -72.41
N LYS A 14 -63.06 17.56 -71.15
CA LYS A 14 -63.23 16.54 -70.12
C LYS A 14 -64.70 16.28 -69.78
N ASN A 15 -65.62 16.72 -70.64
CA ASN A 15 -67.06 16.56 -70.51
C ASN A 15 -67.72 17.33 -69.35
N HIS A 16 -67.06 18.32 -68.74
CA HIS A 16 -67.74 19.19 -67.76
C HIS A 16 -68.56 20.26 -68.46
N THR A 17 -69.84 20.38 -68.10
CA THR A 17 -70.75 21.39 -68.65
C THR A 17 -70.84 22.60 -67.73
N VAL A 18 -70.59 23.79 -68.29
CA VAL A 18 -70.77 25.10 -67.67
C VAL A 18 -71.93 25.80 -68.36
N CYS A 19 -72.96 26.16 -67.60
CA CYS A 19 -74.09 26.95 -68.03
C CYS A 19 -73.89 28.42 -67.64
N ILE A 20 -73.96 29.32 -68.60
CA ILE A 20 -73.86 30.76 -68.41
C ILE A 20 -75.19 31.38 -68.83
N ASN A 21 -75.80 32.15 -67.93
CA ASN A 21 -76.94 33.00 -68.29
C ASN A 21 -76.55 34.48 -68.15
N PRO A 22 -76.10 35.14 -69.24
CA PRO A 22 -75.61 36.52 -69.17
C PRO A 22 -76.69 37.49 -68.70
N THR A 23 -77.93 37.26 -69.10
CA THR A 23 -79.07 38.14 -68.84
C THR A 23 -79.55 38.00 -67.39
N LYS A 24 -79.39 36.82 -66.78
CA LYS A 24 -79.66 36.59 -65.35
C LYS A 24 -78.44 36.80 -64.45
N GLY A 25 -77.25 37.00 -65.02
CA GLY A 25 -76.00 37.18 -64.27
C GLY A 25 -75.61 35.97 -63.42
N LEU A 26 -75.93 34.74 -63.88
CA LEU A 26 -75.66 33.49 -63.17
C LEU A 26 -74.68 32.59 -63.95
N LEU A 27 -73.82 31.87 -63.22
CA LEU A 27 -72.94 30.80 -63.71
C LEU A 27 -73.27 29.52 -62.94
N ASN A 28 -73.68 28.44 -63.62
CA ASN A 28 -74.15 27.19 -62.99
C ASN A 28 -75.11 27.46 -61.81
N GLU A 29 -76.14 28.26 -62.08
CA GLU A 29 -77.17 28.68 -61.12
C GLU A 29 -76.68 29.52 -59.93
N LYS A 30 -75.39 29.90 -59.87
CA LYS A 30 -74.85 30.79 -58.84
C LYS A 30 -74.68 32.22 -59.34
N PRO A 31 -74.94 33.26 -58.51
CA PRO A 31 -74.74 34.65 -58.87
C PRO A 31 -73.29 34.96 -59.22
N ILE A 32 -73.04 35.55 -60.39
CA ILE A 32 -71.68 35.97 -60.83
C ILE A 32 -71.07 36.96 -59.82
N LYS A 33 -71.88 37.82 -59.20
CA LYS A 33 -71.42 38.76 -58.16
C LYS A 33 -70.81 38.07 -56.92
N GLU A 34 -71.28 36.89 -56.53
CA GLU A 34 -70.68 36.12 -55.42
C GLU A 34 -69.37 35.45 -55.83
N LEU A 35 -69.19 35.15 -57.12
CA LEU A 35 -67.91 34.68 -57.67
C LEU A 35 -66.89 35.81 -57.79
N LEU A 36 -67.34 37.04 -58.05
CA LEU A 36 -66.50 38.25 -58.05
C LEU A 36 -66.12 38.70 -56.63
N LEU A 37 -66.89 38.34 -55.60
CA LEU A 37 -66.61 38.69 -54.19
C LEU A 37 -65.33 38.04 -53.62
N LYS A 38 -64.65 37.17 -54.38
CA LYS A 38 -63.35 36.59 -53.99
C LYS A 38 -62.15 37.41 -54.44
N ALA A 39 -62.37 38.52 -55.16
CA ALA A 39 -61.34 39.48 -55.49
C ALA A 39 -61.64 40.77 -54.72
N ASP A 40 -61.14 40.86 -53.49
CA ASP A 40 -61.15 42.05 -52.62
C ASP A 40 -60.42 43.25 -53.29
N VAL A 41 -61.03 43.85 -54.29
CA VAL A 41 -60.51 45.03 -54.99
C VAL A 41 -61.05 46.33 -54.40
N ASP A 42 -62.24 46.30 -53.78
CA ASP A 42 -62.85 47.49 -53.21
C ASP A 42 -62.19 47.92 -51.88
N ASN A 43 -61.71 46.97 -51.07
CA ASN A 43 -61.09 47.28 -49.76
C ASN A 43 -59.65 47.82 -49.85
N LYS A 44 -59.00 47.76 -51.02
CA LYS A 44 -57.62 48.26 -51.21
C LYS A 44 -57.53 49.70 -51.71
N ALA A 45 -58.66 50.36 -52.00
CA ALA A 45 -58.71 51.73 -52.50
C ALA A 45 -59.26 52.75 -51.48
N ASP A 46 -59.75 52.29 -50.32
CA ASP A 46 -60.20 53.17 -49.25
C ASP A 46 -59.01 53.86 -48.58
N LYS A 47 -58.98 55.20 -48.66
CA LYS A 47 -57.93 56.03 -48.05
C LYS A 47 -57.80 55.78 -46.55
N GLU A 48 -58.90 55.46 -45.88
CA GLU A 48 -58.94 55.18 -44.45
C GLU A 48 -58.27 53.85 -44.11
N TYR A 49 -58.51 52.78 -44.89
CA TYR A 49 -57.82 51.50 -44.74
C TYR A 49 -56.32 51.60 -45.04
N VAL A 50 -55.94 52.38 -46.06
CA VAL A 50 -54.52 52.61 -46.39
C VAL A 50 -53.83 53.44 -45.31
N ILE A 51 -54.48 54.48 -44.75
CA ILE A 51 -53.92 55.27 -43.64
C ILE A 51 -53.80 54.42 -42.38
N GLU A 52 -54.81 53.61 -42.05
CA GLU A 52 -54.79 52.72 -40.88
C GLU A 52 -53.68 51.66 -41.03
N LYS A 53 -53.55 51.03 -42.20
CA LYS A 53 -52.48 50.06 -42.44
C LYS A 53 -51.10 50.68 -42.46
N VAL A 54 -50.95 51.90 -42.99
CA VAL A 54 -49.67 52.62 -42.95
C VAL A 54 -49.33 53.05 -41.53
N GLN A 55 -50.31 53.47 -40.73
CA GLN A 55 -50.09 53.80 -39.32
C GLN A 55 -49.76 52.56 -38.49
N GLU A 56 -50.43 51.43 -38.75
CA GLU A 56 -50.15 50.15 -38.09
C GLU A 56 -48.75 49.61 -38.47
N GLU A 57 -48.31 49.82 -39.71
CA GLU A 57 -46.92 49.55 -40.13
C GLU A 57 -45.93 50.53 -39.49
N HIS A 58 -46.27 51.82 -39.36
CA HIS A 58 -45.42 52.83 -38.71
C HIS A 58 -45.25 52.53 -37.22
N ASP A 59 -46.35 52.26 -36.50
CA ASP A 59 -46.35 51.92 -35.08
C ASP A 59 -45.59 50.61 -34.83
N ARG A 60 -45.70 49.64 -35.76
CA ARG A 60 -44.93 48.40 -35.71
C ARG A 60 -43.46 48.61 -36.02
N ALA A 61 -43.12 49.49 -36.96
CA ALA A 61 -41.74 49.85 -37.24
C ALA A 61 -41.11 50.57 -36.04
N ASP A 62 -41.82 51.50 -35.39
CA ASP A 62 -41.38 52.17 -34.16
C ASP A 62 -41.22 51.21 -32.99
N ALA A 63 -42.02 50.14 -32.91
CA ALA A 63 -41.85 49.09 -31.91
C ALA A 63 -40.67 48.14 -32.21
N THR A 64 -40.18 48.11 -33.45
CA THR A 64 -39.10 47.18 -33.88
C THR A 64 -37.73 47.87 -33.93
N TYR A 65 -37.68 49.18 -34.17
CA TYR A 65 -36.46 49.97 -34.09
C TYR A 65 -36.29 50.56 -32.69
N ALA A 66 -35.09 50.43 -32.13
CA ALA A 66 -34.74 51.06 -30.85
C ALA A 66 -35.05 52.56 -30.92
N THR A 67 -35.83 53.06 -29.97
CA THR A 67 -36.16 54.49 -29.90
C THR A 67 -34.88 55.30 -29.68
N LYS A 68 -34.87 56.60 -30.02
CA LYS A 68 -33.71 57.45 -29.74
C LYS A 68 -33.35 57.44 -28.24
N ALA A 69 -34.34 57.27 -27.37
CA ALA A 69 -34.14 57.08 -25.93
C ALA A 69 -33.48 55.73 -25.58
N ASP A 70 -33.78 54.64 -26.29
CA ASP A 70 -33.10 53.35 -26.09
C ASP A 70 -31.64 53.40 -26.55
N VAL A 71 -31.37 54.13 -27.64
CA VAL A 71 -30.00 54.34 -28.16
C VAL A 71 -29.22 55.28 -27.24
N ASP A 72 -29.84 56.35 -26.76
CA ASP A 72 -29.24 57.30 -25.84
C ASP A 72 -29.01 56.65 -24.45
N ASN A 73 -29.94 55.83 -23.93
CA ASN A 73 -29.75 55.03 -22.71
C ASN A 73 -28.63 54.00 -22.86
N LYS A 74 -28.51 53.34 -24.01
CA LYS A 74 -27.42 52.37 -24.26
C LYS A 74 -26.06 53.06 -24.45
N ALA A 75 -26.04 54.35 -24.75
CA ALA A 75 -24.85 55.20 -24.75
C ALA A 75 -24.61 55.90 -23.40
N ASP A 76 -25.57 55.82 -22.47
CA ASP A 76 -25.48 56.45 -21.17
C ASP A 76 -24.52 55.65 -20.28
N LYS A 77 -23.54 56.35 -19.70
CA LYS A 77 -22.44 55.69 -18.98
C LYS A 77 -22.94 54.94 -17.76
N GLU A 78 -24.01 55.42 -17.14
CA GLU A 78 -24.63 54.81 -15.97
C GLU A 78 -25.29 53.47 -16.29
N TYR A 79 -26.04 53.39 -17.40
CA TYR A 79 -26.64 52.15 -17.89
C TYR A 79 -25.58 51.12 -18.31
N VAL A 80 -24.50 51.56 -18.99
CA VAL A 80 -23.40 50.67 -19.37
C VAL A 80 -22.66 50.14 -18.13
N ILE A 81 -22.43 50.99 -17.12
CA ILE A 81 -21.81 50.56 -15.85
C ILE A 81 -22.70 49.57 -15.11
N GLU A 82 -24.02 49.82 -15.03
CA GLU A 82 -24.96 48.91 -14.39
C GLU A 82 -25.00 47.54 -15.08
N LYS A 83 -25.07 47.52 -16.42
CA LYS A 83 -25.06 46.26 -17.19
C LYS A 83 -23.74 45.52 -17.12
N VAL A 84 -22.62 46.23 -17.07
CA VAL A 84 -21.29 45.63 -16.89
C VAL A 84 -21.14 45.08 -15.46
N GLN A 85 -21.67 45.75 -14.45
CA GLN A 85 -21.67 45.26 -13.07
C GLN A 85 -22.57 44.03 -12.92
N GLU A 86 -23.75 44.02 -13.55
CA GLU A 86 -24.67 42.88 -13.54
C GLU A 86 -24.07 41.65 -14.25
N GLU A 87 -23.33 41.85 -15.36
CA GLU A 87 -22.51 40.82 -16.01
C GLU A 87 -21.35 40.36 -15.12
N HIS A 88 -20.66 41.29 -14.44
CA HIS A 88 -19.56 40.99 -13.53
C HIS A 88 -20.04 40.17 -12.32
N ASP A 89 -21.14 40.57 -11.69
CA ASP A 89 -21.72 39.87 -10.54
C ASP A 89 -22.25 38.49 -10.94
N ARG A 90 -22.81 38.35 -12.15
CA ARG A 90 -23.17 37.04 -12.71
C ARG A 90 -21.93 36.21 -13.03
N ALA A 91 -20.88 36.79 -13.59
CA ALA A 91 -19.63 36.09 -13.83
C ALA A 91 -19.01 35.61 -12.51
N ASP A 92 -18.96 36.45 -11.49
CA ASP A 92 -18.48 36.11 -10.14
C ASP A 92 -19.36 35.04 -9.49
N ALA A 93 -20.69 35.09 -9.62
CA ALA A 93 -21.57 34.02 -9.14
C ALA A 93 -21.32 32.68 -9.86
N THR A 94 -20.94 32.72 -11.15
CA THR A 94 -20.61 31.52 -11.94
C THR A 94 -19.19 31.00 -11.63
N TYR A 95 -18.24 31.89 -11.31
CA TYR A 95 -16.88 31.53 -10.94
C TYR A 95 -16.73 31.14 -9.45
N ALA A 96 -17.57 31.69 -8.56
CA ALA A 96 -17.61 31.31 -7.14
C ALA A 96 -18.34 29.97 -6.89
N THR A 97 -19.25 29.57 -7.78
CA THR A 97 -19.88 28.23 -7.74
C THR A 97 -19.10 27.18 -8.54
N LYS A 98 -18.14 27.61 -9.35
CA LYS A 98 -17.02 26.77 -9.72
C LYS A 98 -16.12 26.66 -8.49
N GLU A 99 -16.60 25.92 -7.49
CA GLU A 99 -15.73 25.11 -6.66
C GLU A 99 -14.75 24.44 -7.63
N HIS A 100 -13.58 25.03 -7.78
CA HIS A 100 -12.40 24.23 -7.91
C HIS A 100 -12.31 23.51 -6.57
N THR A 101 -13.06 22.41 -6.46
CA THR A 101 -12.64 21.26 -5.69
C THR A 101 -11.24 20.99 -6.19
N HIS A 102 -10.24 21.57 -5.53
CA HIS A 102 -8.92 21.00 -5.57
C HIS A 102 -9.13 19.55 -5.12
N PRO A 103 -8.93 18.56 -6.00
CA PRO A 103 -8.85 17.20 -5.54
C PRO A 103 -7.63 17.25 -4.61
N GLU A 104 -7.89 17.19 -3.31
CA GLU A 104 -6.96 16.54 -2.41
C GLU A 104 -5.55 17.15 -2.42
N LEU A 105 -5.43 18.47 -2.24
CA LEU A 105 -4.40 18.88 -1.28
C LEU A 105 -4.96 18.47 0.06
N ALA A 106 -4.74 17.19 0.39
CA ALA A 106 -5.14 16.60 1.64
C ALA A 106 -4.96 17.63 2.74
N ASP A 107 -6.06 17.93 3.45
CA ASP A 107 -6.07 18.80 4.61
C ASP A 107 -4.77 18.58 5.38
N LYS A 108 -4.03 19.64 5.70
CA LYS A 108 -2.74 19.52 6.37
C LYS A 108 -2.87 18.63 7.61
N THR A 109 -4.02 18.68 8.28
CA THR A 109 -4.40 17.80 9.37
C THR A 109 -4.52 16.32 8.96
N TYR A 110 -5.07 15.99 7.80
CA TYR A 110 -5.09 14.62 7.27
C TYR A 110 -3.69 14.11 6.91
N VAL A 111 -2.86 14.93 6.26
CA VAL A 111 -1.47 14.54 5.93
C VAL A 111 -0.66 14.32 7.19
N ASP A 112 -0.75 15.24 8.16
CA ASP A 112 -0.05 15.14 9.45
C ASP A 112 -0.54 13.92 10.23
N ASN A 113 -1.85 13.66 10.28
CA ASN A 113 -2.42 12.48 10.95
C ASN A 113 -2.00 11.18 10.24
N LYS A 114 -2.02 11.15 8.91
CA LYS A 114 -1.63 9.98 8.13
C LYS A 114 -0.13 9.70 8.31
N MET A 115 0.72 10.72 8.22
CA MET A 115 2.16 10.59 8.41
C MET A 115 2.51 10.17 9.83
N SER A 116 1.85 10.76 10.84
CA SER A 116 2.02 10.39 12.25
C SER A 116 1.59 8.94 12.53
N SER A 117 0.50 8.49 11.92
CA SER A 117 0.03 7.10 12.02
C SER A 117 0.99 6.11 11.35
N GLU A 118 1.57 6.47 10.21
CA GLU A 118 2.55 5.66 9.48
C GLU A 118 3.88 5.57 10.24
N VAL A 119 4.35 6.67 10.83
CA VAL A 119 5.55 6.71 11.70
C VAL A 119 5.34 5.84 12.95
N THR A 120 4.19 5.99 13.62
CA THR A 120 3.87 5.19 14.81
C THR A 120 3.75 3.70 14.50
N ARG A 121 3.17 3.35 13.34
CA ARG A 121 3.10 1.96 12.86
C ARG A 121 4.51 1.43 12.57
N ALA A 122 5.34 2.23 11.89
CA ALA A 122 6.70 1.82 11.58
C ALA A 122 7.56 1.61 12.84
N GLU A 123 7.43 2.48 13.83
CA GLU A 123 8.11 2.33 15.12
C GLU A 123 7.65 1.07 15.88
N ASN A 124 6.35 0.76 15.87
CA ASN A 124 5.84 -0.43 16.55
C ASN A 124 6.09 -1.74 15.78
N GLU A 125 6.04 -1.75 14.45
CA GLU A 125 6.27 -2.95 13.63
C GLU A 125 7.77 -3.26 13.46
N TYR A 126 8.60 -2.23 13.24
CA TYR A 126 9.99 -2.44 12.84
C TYR A 126 10.99 -2.13 13.97
N SER A 127 10.70 -1.18 14.87
CA SER A 127 11.68 -0.71 15.87
C SER A 127 11.74 -1.58 17.15
N LYS A 128 10.70 -2.38 17.43
CA LYS A 128 10.67 -3.34 18.56
C LYS A 128 11.10 -4.76 18.20
N LYS A 129 11.61 -5.01 16.99
CA LYS A 129 12.14 -6.33 16.62
C LYS A 129 13.49 -6.56 17.31
N THR A 130 13.45 -6.81 18.61
CA THR A 130 14.60 -7.36 19.33
C THR A 130 14.89 -8.71 18.69
N HIS A 131 16.08 -8.85 18.11
CA HIS A 131 16.53 -10.13 17.59
C HIS A 131 17.47 -10.75 18.63
N THR A 132 17.16 -11.97 19.01
CA THR A 132 17.96 -12.75 19.95
C THR A 132 18.81 -13.72 19.15
N HIS A 133 20.10 -13.80 19.47
CA HIS A 133 20.96 -14.86 18.95
C HIS A 133 21.19 -15.93 20.00
N THR A 134 21.01 -17.19 19.60
CA THR A 134 21.43 -18.35 20.39
C THR A 134 22.76 -18.87 19.87
N ILE A 135 23.47 -19.68 20.64
CA ILE A 135 24.76 -20.27 20.22
C ILE A 135 24.64 -21.12 18.95
N ALA A 136 23.45 -21.69 18.71
CA ALA A 136 23.13 -22.48 17.52
C ALA A 136 23.10 -21.64 16.24
N ASN A 137 23.00 -20.30 16.35
CA ASN A 137 23.00 -19.41 15.19
C ASN A 137 24.39 -19.25 14.56
N ILE A 138 25.45 -19.66 15.24
CA ILE A 138 26.81 -19.60 14.72
C ILE A 138 27.29 -21.04 14.51
N THR A 139 27.41 -21.42 13.24
CA THR A 139 27.91 -22.74 12.84
C THR A 139 29.24 -23.04 13.56
N ASN A 140 29.31 -24.20 14.20
CA ASN A 140 30.48 -24.71 14.91
C ASN A 140 30.92 -23.93 16.17
N LEU A 141 30.16 -22.94 16.67
CA LEU A 141 30.55 -22.21 17.88
C LEU A 141 30.56 -23.09 19.13
N GLN A 142 29.53 -23.93 19.31
CA GLN A 142 29.46 -24.85 20.46
C GLN A 142 30.63 -25.83 20.47
N GLU A 143 30.98 -26.40 19.32
CA GLU A 143 32.13 -27.32 19.20
C GLU A 143 33.45 -26.60 19.50
N THR A 144 33.63 -25.38 18.97
CA THR A 144 34.83 -24.57 19.21
C THR A 144 35.01 -24.25 20.69
N LEU A 145 33.93 -23.90 21.38
CA LEU A 145 33.95 -23.65 22.83
C LEU A 145 34.20 -24.92 23.63
N ASN A 146 33.60 -26.05 23.25
CA ASN A 146 33.85 -27.34 23.90
C ASN A 146 35.33 -27.75 23.79
N ARG A 147 36.00 -27.45 22.67
CA ARG A 147 37.45 -27.69 22.51
C ARG A 147 38.34 -26.76 23.34
N LYS A 148 37.80 -25.64 23.83
CA LYS A 148 38.45 -24.73 24.79
C LYS A 148 38.10 -25.06 26.24
N SER A 149 37.11 -25.92 26.49
CA SER A 149 36.62 -26.23 27.83
C SER A 149 37.62 -27.08 28.63
N ASP A 150 37.74 -26.80 29.92
CA ASP A 150 38.47 -27.61 30.89
C ASP A 150 37.85 -29.01 31.08
N VAL A 151 36.63 -29.25 30.60
CA VAL A 151 35.92 -30.53 30.74
C VAL A 151 36.47 -31.52 29.72
N GLY A 152 37.52 -32.25 30.11
CA GLY A 152 38.11 -33.34 29.32
C GLY A 152 39.61 -33.23 29.07
N HIS A 153 40.28 -32.19 29.58
CA HIS A 153 41.74 -32.20 29.56
C HIS A 153 42.27 -33.13 30.68
N THR A 154 43.03 -34.14 30.29
CA THR A 154 43.65 -35.10 31.21
C THR A 154 45.14 -35.17 30.97
N HIS A 155 45.93 -35.20 32.05
CA HIS A 155 47.35 -35.49 31.97
C HIS A 155 47.63 -36.95 32.37
N THR A 156 48.30 -37.70 31.52
CA THR A 156 48.86 -39.01 31.88
C THR A 156 50.29 -38.85 32.38
N ILE A 157 50.86 -39.86 33.06
CA ILE A 157 52.27 -39.83 33.47
C ILE A 157 53.21 -39.64 32.27
N ALA A 158 52.84 -40.17 31.09
CA ALA A 158 53.60 -40.00 29.86
C ALA A 158 53.68 -38.55 29.39
N ASN A 159 52.77 -37.67 29.84
CA ASN A 159 52.78 -36.25 29.49
C ASN A 159 53.86 -35.46 30.24
N ILE A 160 54.51 -36.04 31.25
CA ILE A 160 55.57 -35.39 32.03
C ILE A 160 56.88 -36.15 31.81
N THR A 161 57.81 -35.50 31.10
CA THR A 161 59.14 -36.04 30.82
C THR A 161 59.80 -36.52 32.12
N ASN A 162 60.25 -37.77 32.11
CA ASN A 162 60.96 -38.43 33.21
C ASN A 162 60.18 -38.63 34.52
N LEU A 163 58.86 -38.36 34.58
CA LEU A 163 58.09 -38.54 35.82
C LEU A 163 58.02 -40.02 36.24
N GLN A 164 57.76 -40.94 35.28
CA GLN A 164 57.73 -42.38 35.57
C GLN A 164 59.06 -42.87 36.13
N GLU A 165 60.18 -42.46 35.54
CA GLU A 165 61.52 -42.84 35.99
C GLU A 165 61.83 -42.28 37.38
N THR A 166 61.45 -41.03 37.64
CA THR A 166 61.63 -40.37 38.95
C THR A 166 60.83 -41.06 40.05
N LEU A 167 59.58 -41.45 39.76
CA LEU A 167 58.75 -42.21 40.70
C LEU A 167 59.30 -43.62 40.93
N ASN A 168 59.77 -44.30 39.88
CA ASN A 168 60.39 -45.61 40.01
C ASN A 168 61.67 -45.56 40.88
N LYS A 169 62.44 -44.48 40.83
CA LYS A 169 63.60 -44.26 41.72
C LYS A 169 63.22 -44.03 43.19
N LYS A 170 61.96 -43.65 43.47
CA LYS A 170 61.44 -43.48 44.83
C LYS A 170 60.78 -44.75 45.40
N SER A 171 60.44 -45.74 44.56
CA SER A 171 59.63 -46.90 44.95
C SER A 171 60.48 -48.13 45.33
N ASP A 172 59.91 -48.92 46.23
CA ASP A 172 60.41 -50.16 46.85
C ASP A 172 60.72 -51.34 45.91
N VAL A 173 60.67 -51.18 44.58
CA VAL A 173 60.86 -52.29 43.64
C VAL A 173 62.32 -52.80 43.62
N GLY A 174 63.24 -52.06 44.25
CA GLY A 174 64.67 -52.40 44.26
C GLY A 174 65.40 -52.16 45.57
N HIS A 175 64.74 -51.83 46.69
CA HIS A 175 65.48 -51.72 47.96
C HIS A 175 65.63 -53.11 48.58
N THR A 176 66.88 -53.52 48.78
CA THR A 176 67.23 -54.79 49.43
C THR A 176 68.13 -54.48 50.63
N HIS A 177 67.93 -55.19 51.73
CA HIS A 177 68.85 -55.13 52.87
C HIS A 177 69.72 -56.38 52.87
N THR A 178 71.04 -56.18 52.76
CA THR A 178 72.00 -57.25 53.04
C THR A 178 72.36 -57.22 54.53
N ILE A 179 72.96 -58.30 55.04
CA ILE A 179 73.42 -58.37 56.44
C ILE A 179 74.41 -57.25 56.80
N ALA A 180 75.17 -56.75 55.82
CA ALA A 180 76.10 -55.64 55.98
C ALA A 180 75.39 -54.30 56.26
N ASN A 181 74.11 -54.18 55.91
CA ASN A 181 73.33 -52.95 56.13
C ASN A 181 72.90 -52.78 57.60
N ILE A 182 73.10 -53.79 58.45
CA ILE A 182 72.76 -53.73 59.88
C ILE A 182 74.05 -53.88 60.67
N THR A 183 74.47 -52.79 61.32
CA THR A 183 75.66 -52.74 62.17
C THR A 183 75.65 -53.89 63.17
N ASN A 184 76.73 -54.67 63.21
CA ASN A 184 76.95 -55.80 64.10
C ASN A 184 76.00 -57.01 63.95
N LEU A 185 75.15 -57.07 62.93
CA LEU A 185 74.25 -58.22 62.75
C LEU A 185 75.02 -59.52 62.48
N GLN A 186 76.03 -59.48 61.61
CA GLN A 186 76.88 -60.65 61.33
C GLN A 186 77.60 -61.15 62.58
N GLU A 187 78.17 -60.24 63.39
CA GLU A 187 78.83 -60.60 64.64
C GLU A 187 77.85 -61.21 65.65
N THR A 188 76.67 -60.60 65.78
CA THR A 188 75.61 -61.08 66.69
C THR A 188 75.14 -62.49 66.30
N LEU A 189 74.97 -62.76 65.00
CA LEU A 189 74.62 -64.08 64.49
C LEU A 189 75.76 -65.08 64.66
N ASN A 190 77.01 -64.68 64.41
CA ASN A 190 78.18 -65.53 64.63
C ASN A 190 78.35 -65.92 66.10
N ARG A 191 78.00 -65.03 67.05
CA ARG A 191 77.99 -65.35 68.49
C ARG A 191 76.88 -66.32 68.90
N LYS A 192 75.82 -66.45 68.10
CA LYS A 192 74.76 -67.45 68.29
C LYS A 192 75.04 -68.77 67.56
N SER A 193 75.92 -68.74 66.55
CA SER A 193 76.26 -69.89 65.71
C SER A 193 77.36 -70.75 66.34
N ASP A 194 77.32 -72.04 66.02
CA ASP A 194 78.12 -73.14 66.57
C ASP A 194 79.64 -73.06 66.34
N VAL A 195 80.15 -72.01 65.69
CA VAL A 195 81.57 -71.89 65.25
C VAL A 195 82.57 -71.91 66.42
N GLY A 196 82.13 -71.86 67.67
CA GLY A 196 83.01 -71.91 68.84
C GLY A 196 82.50 -72.72 70.03
N HIS A 197 81.43 -73.53 69.91
CA HIS A 197 80.99 -74.32 71.06
C HIS A 197 81.81 -75.61 71.17
N THR A 198 82.38 -75.83 72.35
CA THR A 198 83.12 -77.05 72.67
C THR A 198 82.49 -77.72 73.89
N HIS A 199 82.40 -79.04 73.86
CA HIS A 199 82.01 -79.83 75.02
C HIS A 199 83.25 -80.45 75.63
N THR A 200 83.55 -80.13 76.88
CA THR A 200 84.50 -80.91 77.67
C THR A 200 83.80 -82.18 78.15
N ILE A 201 84.56 -83.20 78.59
CA ILE A 201 83.97 -84.44 79.13
C ILE A 201 83.04 -84.14 80.32
N ALA A 202 83.35 -83.11 81.12
CA ALA A 202 82.50 -82.68 82.23
C ALA A 202 81.14 -82.14 81.79
N ASN A 203 81.02 -81.65 80.54
CA ASN A 203 79.77 -81.15 79.99
C ASN A 203 78.80 -82.28 79.61
N ILE A 204 79.24 -83.54 79.64
CA ILE A 204 78.42 -84.71 79.31
C ILE A 204 78.29 -85.57 80.56
N THR A 205 77.10 -85.53 81.17
CA THR A 205 76.79 -86.27 82.39
C THR A 205 77.19 -87.75 82.25
N ASN A 206 77.96 -88.25 83.20
CA ASN A 206 78.44 -89.65 83.30
C ASN A 206 79.45 -90.11 82.23
N LEU A 207 79.91 -89.25 81.31
CA LEU A 207 80.87 -89.66 80.27
C LEU A 207 82.22 -90.08 80.88
N GLN A 208 82.75 -89.31 81.84
CA GLN A 208 84.03 -89.63 82.51
C GLN A 208 83.96 -90.98 83.25
N GLU A 209 82.89 -91.22 83.99
CA GLU A 209 82.71 -92.48 84.71
C GLU A 209 82.62 -93.68 83.77
N THR A 210 81.92 -93.51 82.64
CA THR A 210 81.78 -94.56 81.63
C THR A 210 83.12 -94.89 80.98
N LEU A 211 83.94 -93.88 80.66
CA LEU A 211 85.27 -94.07 80.10
C LEU A 211 86.23 -94.74 81.09
N ASN A 212 86.16 -94.38 82.38
CA ASN A 212 87.03 -94.96 83.41
C ASN A 212 86.70 -96.42 83.75
N ARG A 213 85.52 -96.92 83.36
CA ARG A 213 85.09 -98.32 83.56
C ARG A 213 85.45 -99.24 82.38
N LYS A 214 85.98 -98.71 81.28
CA LYS A 214 86.54 -99.48 80.17
C LYS A 214 88.02 -99.73 80.39
#